data_AF-A0A382R5B6-F1
#
_entry.id   AF-A0A382R5B6-F1
#
_cell.length_a   1.000
_cell.length_b   1.000
_cell.length_c   1.000
_cell.angle_alpha   90.00
_cell.angle_beta   90.00
_cell.angle_gamma   90.00
#
_symmetry.space_group_name_H-M   'P 1'
#
loop_
_entity.id
_entity.type
_entity.pdbx_description
1 polymer ?
#
loop_
_entity_poly.entity_id
_entity_poly.type
_entity_poly.pdbx_seq_one_letter_code
_entity_poly.pdbx_strand_id
1 'polypeptide(L)'
;VRGLGWDIDSRYSANRGDLFPIGSFGHTGFTGTSVWLDPSSQTCVVFLSSRLHPDGKGNVTALRGKVSTLTAAAIMTESKRRNVTVDTGIDVLRAEEFARLRGAKIALLTNQTGRASDGVTTVELLWAAPEVDLRVLLSPEHGFGGHSDEFVPDAREPETGLPIYSLYGPTIRRPTAEMLAGIDTIVIDLQDAGTRFYTYPATMAYVMEMASTHGLRVVVLDRPNPITGDGVEGPMLDDDAIGFTGYASMPIRHGLTIGELARLFNDERDIGVELDIVELKGWQRDLWFDETGLPWIDPSPNLRTVTQAVLYPGIGAIEATNLSV
;
A
#
# COMPACT_ATOMS: atom_id res chain seq x y z
N VAL A 1 -31.54 -3.23 -8.51
CA VAL A 1 -32.06 -2.22 -9.46
C VAL A 1 -32.41 -2.87 -10.81
N ARG A 2 -33.45 -2.39 -11.51
CA ARG A 2 -33.78 -2.75 -12.91
C ARG A 2 -33.94 -1.48 -13.73
N GLY A 3 -33.60 -1.50 -15.01
CA GLY A 3 -33.71 -0.35 -15.90
C GLY A 3 -34.00 -0.77 -17.34
N LEU A 4 -34.96 -0.12 -18.01
CA LEU A 4 -35.33 -0.36 -19.42
C LEU A 4 -35.59 -1.84 -19.77
N GLY A 5 -36.16 -2.61 -18.83
CA GLY A 5 -36.43 -4.04 -19.03
C GLY A 5 -35.24 -4.96 -18.74
N TRP A 6 -34.10 -4.44 -18.31
CA TRP A 6 -32.91 -5.20 -17.92
C TRP A 6 -32.74 -5.29 -16.40
N ASP A 7 -32.19 -6.41 -15.94
CA ASP A 7 -31.79 -6.59 -14.55
C ASP A 7 -30.35 -6.12 -14.35
N ILE A 8 -30.10 -5.32 -13.31
CA ILE A 8 -28.79 -4.73 -13.01
C ILE A 8 -28.29 -5.29 -11.67
N ASP A 9 -29.15 -5.20 -10.65
CA ASP A 9 -28.80 -5.59 -9.28
C ASP A 9 -30.05 -5.89 -8.44
N SER A 10 -31.05 -6.59 -9.01
CA SER A 10 -32.20 -7.03 -8.21
C SER A 10 -31.90 -8.35 -7.49
N ARG A 11 -32.76 -8.78 -6.57
CA ARG A 11 -32.67 -10.12 -5.95
C ARG A 11 -32.70 -11.29 -6.95
N TYR A 12 -33.00 -11.02 -8.23
CA TYR A 12 -33.03 -12.00 -9.31
C TYR A 12 -31.79 -11.95 -10.22
N SER A 13 -30.80 -11.09 -9.95
CA SER A 13 -29.58 -10.92 -10.74
C SER A 13 -28.53 -12.02 -10.52
N ALA A 14 -28.91 -13.18 -9.99
CA ALA A 14 -27.98 -14.28 -9.70
C ALA A 14 -27.21 -14.78 -10.94
N ASN A 15 -27.71 -14.53 -12.16
CA ASN A 15 -27.01 -14.82 -13.41
C ASN A 15 -25.91 -13.80 -13.78
N ARG A 16 -25.75 -12.71 -13.01
CA ARG A 16 -24.54 -11.87 -13.03
C ARG A 16 -23.31 -12.64 -12.58
N GLY A 17 -23.51 -13.57 -11.65
CA GLY A 17 -22.39 -14.14 -10.90
C GLY A 17 -21.82 -13.14 -9.90
N ASP A 18 -20.65 -13.47 -9.36
CA ASP A 18 -20.08 -12.81 -8.20
C ASP A 18 -19.09 -11.70 -8.56
N LEU A 19 -18.54 -11.74 -9.79
CA LEU A 19 -17.40 -10.90 -10.18
C LEU A 19 -17.74 -9.75 -11.13
N PHE A 20 -18.79 -9.88 -11.97
CA PHE A 20 -19.18 -8.76 -12.81
C PHE A 20 -19.71 -7.60 -11.95
N PRO A 21 -19.27 -6.35 -12.19
CA PRO A 21 -19.54 -5.22 -11.30
C PRO A 21 -20.99 -4.74 -11.35
N ILE A 22 -21.41 -4.00 -10.32
CA ILE A 22 -22.64 -3.21 -10.35
C ILE A 22 -22.50 -2.12 -11.42
N GLY A 23 -23.35 -2.17 -12.44
CA GLY A 23 -23.21 -1.39 -13.69
C GLY A 23 -23.27 -2.26 -14.94
N SER A 24 -22.93 -3.55 -14.80
CA SER A 24 -23.29 -4.59 -15.77
C SER A 24 -24.78 -4.94 -15.68
N PHE A 25 -25.36 -5.45 -16.76
CA PHE A 25 -26.80 -5.70 -16.85
C PHE A 25 -27.13 -6.92 -17.71
N GLY A 26 -28.27 -7.55 -17.46
CA GLY A 26 -28.66 -8.73 -18.20
C GLY A 26 -30.10 -9.15 -17.99
N HIS A 27 -30.45 -10.29 -18.57
CA HIS A 27 -31.80 -10.83 -18.51
C HIS A 27 -31.79 -12.36 -18.55
N THR A 28 -32.85 -12.96 -18.01
CA THR A 28 -33.04 -14.42 -18.02
C THR A 28 -34.23 -14.82 -18.89
N GLY A 29 -34.16 -16.01 -19.47
CA GLY A 29 -35.26 -16.64 -20.20
C GLY A 29 -35.89 -17.78 -19.39
N PHE A 30 -37.21 -17.93 -19.54
CA PHE A 30 -38.00 -18.96 -18.86
C PHE A 30 -37.47 -20.39 -19.10
N THR A 31 -36.99 -20.65 -20.32
CA THR A 31 -36.58 -21.98 -20.76
C THR A 31 -35.23 -22.43 -20.21
N GLY A 32 -34.41 -21.55 -19.62
CA GLY A 32 -33.05 -21.93 -19.24
C GLY A 32 -31.96 -20.97 -19.72
N THR A 33 -32.28 -20.07 -20.65
CA THR A 33 -31.32 -19.12 -21.22
C THR A 33 -31.04 -17.90 -20.34
N SER A 34 -29.91 -17.24 -20.58
CA SER A 34 -29.62 -15.91 -20.05
C SER A 34 -28.62 -15.15 -20.93
N VAL A 35 -28.66 -13.83 -20.83
CA VAL A 35 -27.64 -12.93 -21.36
C VAL A 35 -27.20 -11.96 -20.27
N TRP A 36 -25.91 -11.67 -20.17
CA TRP A 36 -25.34 -10.66 -19.28
C TRP A 36 -24.28 -9.86 -20.03
N LEU A 37 -24.34 -8.53 -19.92
CA LEU A 37 -23.48 -7.59 -20.63
C LEU A 37 -22.75 -6.71 -19.62
N ASP A 38 -21.45 -6.55 -19.82
CA ASP A 38 -20.62 -5.64 -19.04
C ASP A 38 -19.93 -4.64 -19.98
N PRO A 39 -20.41 -3.37 -20.04
CA PRO A 39 -19.85 -2.37 -20.94
C PRO A 39 -18.38 -2.01 -20.64
N SER A 40 -17.95 -2.09 -19.38
CA SER A 40 -16.60 -1.70 -18.96
C SER A 40 -15.55 -2.66 -19.53
N SER A 41 -15.79 -3.97 -19.42
CA SER A 41 -14.95 -5.01 -20.03
C SER A 41 -15.30 -5.31 -21.50
N GLN A 42 -16.29 -4.63 -22.08
CA GLN A 42 -16.85 -4.92 -23.41
C GLN A 42 -17.24 -6.40 -23.60
N THR A 43 -17.71 -7.05 -22.53
CA THR A 43 -18.00 -8.48 -22.51
C THR A 43 -19.50 -8.75 -22.57
N CYS A 44 -19.86 -9.83 -23.27
CA CYS A 44 -21.22 -10.37 -23.29
C CYS A 44 -21.19 -11.88 -23.05
N VAL A 45 -21.91 -12.33 -22.01
CA VAL A 45 -22.08 -13.74 -21.68
C VAL A 45 -23.46 -14.18 -22.11
N VAL A 46 -23.52 -15.06 -23.12
CA VAL A 46 -24.77 -15.69 -23.58
C VAL A 46 -24.76 -17.16 -23.17
N PHE A 47 -25.69 -17.54 -22.29
CA PHE A 47 -25.84 -18.92 -21.84
C PHE A 47 -27.12 -19.51 -22.40
N LEU A 48 -26.98 -20.54 -23.23
CA LEU A 48 -28.09 -21.25 -23.86
C LEU A 48 -28.25 -22.62 -23.22
N SER A 49 -29.33 -22.80 -22.46
CA SER A 49 -29.69 -24.09 -21.90
C SER A 49 -31.20 -24.31 -21.96
N SER A 50 -31.63 -25.56 -21.76
CA SER A 50 -33.03 -25.93 -21.64
C SER A 50 -33.27 -26.65 -20.32
N ARG A 51 -33.87 -25.96 -19.36
CA ARG A 51 -34.37 -26.52 -18.10
C ARG A 51 -35.65 -27.34 -18.29
N LEU A 52 -36.20 -27.33 -19.51
CA LEU A 52 -37.44 -28.00 -19.86
C LEU A 52 -37.27 -29.51 -20.07
N HIS A 53 -36.06 -29.97 -20.35
CA HIS A 53 -35.79 -31.39 -20.54
C HIS A 53 -35.32 -32.06 -19.24
N PRO A 54 -35.79 -33.28 -18.92
CA PRO A 54 -36.84 -34.03 -19.63
C PRO A 54 -38.27 -33.64 -19.23
N ASP A 55 -38.47 -32.99 -18.07
CA ASP A 55 -39.79 -32.89 -17.42
C ASP A 55 -40.18 -31.47 -16.95
N GLY A 56 -39.45 -30.44 -17.34
CA GLY A 56 -39.75 -29.06 -16.95
C GLY A 56 -39.27 -28.64 -15.57
N LYS A 57 -38.68 -29.54 -14.77
CA LYS A 57 -38.36 -29.28 -13.36
C LYS A 57 -36.90 -28.87 -13.11
N GLY A 58 -36.08 -28.81 -14.16
CA GLY A 58 -34.68 -28.43 -14.05
C GLY A 58 -34.47 -27.01 -13.50
N ASN A 59 -33.38 -26.81 -12.76
CA ASN A 59 -32.92 -25.51 -12.28
C ASN A 59 -31.48 -25.25 -12.73
N VAL A 60 -31.29 -24.17 -13.49
CA VAL A 60 -29.99 -23.77 -14.05
C VAL A 60 -29.50 -22.44 -13.49
N THR A 61 -30.17 -21.86 -12.48
CA THR A 61 -29.82 -20.55 -11.93
C THR A 61 -28.40 -20.51 -11.40
N ALA A 62 -28.02 -21.50 -10.59
CA ALA A 62 -26.67 -21.59 -10.05
C ALA A 62 -25.62 -21.80 -11.16
N LEU A 63 -25.95 -22.57 -12.19
CA LEU A 63 -25.04 -22.81 -13.32
C LEU A 63 -24.81 -21.55 -14.14
N ARG A 64 -25.86 -20.74 -14.40
CA ARG A 64 -25.75 -19.44 -15.07
C ARG A 64 -24.78 -18.52 -14.32
N GLY A 65 -24.98 -18.36 -13.01
CA GLY A 65 -24.11 -17.55 -12.15
C GLY A 65 -22.66 -18.04 -12.20
N LYS A 66 -22.42 -19.35 -12.08
CA LYS A 66 -21.08 -19.94 -12.18
C LYS A 66 -20.41 -19.67 -13.53
N VAL A 67 -21.14 -19.81 -14.64
CA VAL A 67 -20.61 -19.51 -15.98
C VAL A 67 -20.24 -18.04 -16.11
N SER A 68 -21.08 -17.12 -15.64
CA SER A 68 -20.77 -15.70 -15.61
C SER A 68 -19.55 -15.39 -14.72
N THR A 69 -19.48 -15.97 -13.51
CA THR A 69 -18.31 -15.83 -12.61
C THR A 69 -17.03 -16.34 -13.27
N LEU A 70 -17.05 -17.51 -13.92
CA LEU A 70 -15.86 -18.04 -14.60
C LEU A 70 -15.46 -17.21 -15.83
N THR A 71 -16.45 -16.69 -16.57
CA THR A 71 -16.18 -15.82 -17.73
C THR A 71 -15.58 -14.50 -17.28
N ALA A 72 -16.16 -13.90 -16.24
CA ALA A 72 -15.62 -12.73 -15.57
C ALA A 72 -14.21 -13.01 -15.08
N ALA A 73 -13.96 -14.10 -14.34
CA ALA A 73 -12.63 -14.44 -13.86
C ALA A 73 -11.60 -14.59 -14.99
N ALA A 74 -11.98 -15.22 -16.12
CA ALA A 74 -11.10 -15.46 -17.26
C ALA A 74 -10.74 -14.20 -18.05
N ILE A 75 -11.61 -13.17 -18.03
CA ILE A 75 -11.41 -11.91 -18.77
C ILE A 75 -10.90 -10.81 -17.83
N MET A 76 -11.32 -10.82 -16.57
CA MET A 76 -10.90 -9.88 -15.54
C MET A 76 -9.49 -10.18 -15.02
N THR A 77 -8.93 -11.37 -15.27
CA THR A 77 -7.47 -11.59 -15.18
C THR A 77 -6.67 -10.68 -16.12
N GLU A 78 -7.32 -10.11 -17.14
CA GLU A 78 -6.79 -9.10 -18.06
C GLU A 78 -7.68 -7.85 -18.11
N SER A 79 -8.37 -7.49 -17.01
CA SER A 79 -8.83 -6.10 -16.90
C SER A 79 -7.59 -5.25 -17.10
N LYS A 80 -7.50 -4.54 -18.24
CA LYS A 80 -6.37 -3.72 -18.68
C LYS A 80 -5.78 -2.99 -17.47
N ARG A 81 -4.81 -3.60 -16.78
CA ARG A 81 -4.06 -2.93 -15.73
C ARG A 81 -3.52 -1.71 -16.43
N ARG A 82 -3.86 -0.52 -15.95
CA ARG A 82 -3.22 0.68 -16.47
C ARG A 82 -1.76 0.52 -16.10
N ASN A 83 -0.91 0.02 -16.98
CA ASN A 83 0.53 -0.02 -16.73
C ASN A 83 1.04 1.40 -16.90
N VAL A 84 0.89 2.20 -15.85
CA VAL A 84 1.37 3.57 -15.78
C VAL A 84 2.75 3.51 -15.17
N THR A 85 3.74 4.07 -15.85
CA THR A 85 5.07 4.24 -15.25
C THR A 85 4.97 5.26 -14.13
N VAL A 86 5.29 4.83 -12.91
CA VAL A 86 5.37 5.67 -11.73
C VAL A 86 6.83 5.76 -11.30
N ASP A 87 7.33 6.98 -11.11
CA ASP A 87 8.63 7.22 -10.48
C ASP A 87 8.41 7.40 -8.98
N THR A 88 9.09 6.59 -8.16
CA THR A 88 9.09 6.74 -6.69
C THR A 88 9.90 7.97 -6.27
N GLY A 89 9.81 8.39 -5.01
CA GLY A 89 10.62 9.50 -4.50
C GLY A 89 12.13 9.30 -4.71
N ILE A 90 12.65 8.06 -4.62
CA ILE A 90 14.06 7.78 -4.91
C ILE A 90 14.38 7.87 -6.41
N ASP A 91 13.47 7.44 -7.30
CA ASP A 91 13.65 7.59 -8.75
C ASP A 91 13.70 9.08 -9.13
N VAL A 92 12.79 9.89 -8.57
CA VAL A 92 12.75 11.34 -8.79
C VAL A 92 14.00 12.01 -8.24
N LEU A 93 14.40 11.69 -7.01
CA LEU A 93 15.61 12.25 -6.39
C LEU A 93 16.87 11.91 -7.20
N ARG A 94 16.96 10.68 -7.72
CA ARG A 94 18.06 10.24 -8.59
C ARG A 94 18.07 10.99 -9.92
N ALA A 95 16.90 11.21 -10.53
CA ALA A 95 16.77 11.99 -11.75
C ALA A 95 17.14 13.48 -11.56
N GLU A 96 16.99 14.00 -10.33
CA GLU A 96 17.47 15.32 -9.91
C GLU A 96 18.95 15.32 -9.51
N GLU A 97 19.69 14.24 -9.78
CA GLU A 97 21.11 14.07 -9.42
C GLU A 97 21.37 14.30 -7.91
N PHE A 98 20.40 13.93 -7.07
CA PHE A 98 20.44 14.11 -5.62
C PHE A 98 20.64 15.57 -5.18
N ALA A 99 20.28 16.55 -6.01
CA ALA A 99 20.52 17.97 -5.74
C ALA A 99 19.96 18.46 -4.40
N ARG A 100 18.83 17.88 -3.95
CA ARG A 100 18.20 18.18 -2.65
C ARG A 100 19.04 17.77 -1.44
N LEU A 101 20.03 16.90 -1.61
CA LEU A 101 20.84 16.30 -0.55
C LEU A 101 22.32 16.71 -0.62
N ARG A 102 22.68 17.63 -1.52
CA ARG A 102 24.06 18.07 -1.71
C ARG A 102 24.65 18.63 -0.42
N GLY A 103 25.73 18.01 0.04
CA GLY A 103 26.47 18.38 1.25
C GLY A 103 25.81 17.97 2.56
N ALA A 104 24.67 17.26 2.51
CA ALA A 104 23.95 16.81 3.69
C ALA A 104 24.63 15.59 4.33
N LYS A 105 24.57 15.53 5.66
CA LYS A 105 25.04 14.41 6.49
C LYS A 105 23.83 13.61 6.93
N ILE A 106 23.67 12.44 6.34
CA ILE A 106 22.40 11.76 6.26
C ILE A 106 22.29 10.58 7.22
N ALA A 107 21.18 10.55 7.96
CA ALA A 107 20.60 9.33 8.48
C ALA A 107 19.50 8.85 7.52
N LEU A 108 19.48 7.56 7.18
CA LEU A 108 18.45 6.98 6.32
C LEU A 108 17.57 6.02 7.12
N LEU A 109 16.29 6.36 7.30
CA LEU A 109 15.27 5.42 7.76
C LEU A 109 14.76 4.61 6.58
N THR A 110 15.12 3.33 6.53
CA THR A 110 14.74 2.45 5.42
C THR A 110 14.75 0.96 5.82
N ASN A 111 14.36 0.11 4.88
CA ASN A 111 14.47 -1.33 4.94
C ASN A 111 14.62 -1.90 3.51
N GLN A 112 14.42 -3.20 3.32
CA GLN A 112 14.52 -3.90 2.03
C GLN A 112 13.59 -3.35 0.92
N THR A 113 12.54 -2.60 1.29
CA THR A 113 11.60 -1.98 0.33
C THR A 113 12.12 -0.67 -0.26
N GLY A 114 13.13 -0.06 0.36
CA GLY A 114 13.78 1.17 -0.09
C GLY A 114 14.61 0.95 -1.34
N ARG A 115 13.94 0.88 -2.50
CA ARG A 115 14.53 0.60 -3.81
C ARG A 115 13.93 1.50 -4.89
N ALA A 116 14.75 1.82 -5.88
CA ALA A 116 14.35 2.44 -7.12
C ALA A 116 13.63 1.42 -8.04
N SER A 117 12.99 1.93 -9.09
CA SER A 117 12.27 1.14 -10.09
C SER A 117 13.13 0.08 -10.80
N ASP A 118 14.44 0.28 -10.89
CA ASP A 118 15.42 -0.67 -11.45
C ASP A 118 15.95 -1.68 -10.41
N GLY A 119 15.49 -1.61 -9.17
CA GLY A 119 15.80 -2.54 -8.08
C GLY A 119 17.02 -2.16 -7.23
N VAL A 120 17.78 -1.13 -7.62
CA VAL A 120 18.92 -0.63 -6.82
C VAL A 120 18.39 -0.02 -5.52
N THR A 121 19.03 -0.34 -4.40
CA THR A 121 18.59 0.16 -3.08
C THR A 121 18.89 1.64 -2.91
N THR A 122 18.09 2.29 -2.08
CA THR A 122 18.33 3.68 -1.66
C THR A 122 19.66 3.81 -0.91
N VAL A 123 20.08 2.78 -0.17
CA VAL A 123 21.42 2.73 0.46
C VAL A 123 22.52 2.80 -0.60
N GLU A 124 22.49 1.93 -1.61
CA GLU A 124 23.49 1.91 -2.67
C GLU A 124 23.52 3.23 -3.46
N LEU A 125 22.35 3.80 -3.76
CA LEU A 125 22.23 5.06 -4.50
C LEU A 125 22.81 6.25 -3.73
N LEU A 126 22.46 6.39 -2.44
CA LEU A 126 22.97 7.47 -1.61
C LEU A 126 24.45 7.29 -1.25
N TRP A 127 24.92 6.05 -1.07
CA TRP A 127 26.32 5.74 -0.81
C TRP A 127 27.22 6.03 -2.01
N ALA A 128 26.73 5.79 -3.23
CA ALA A 128 27.47 6.05 -4.46
C ALA A 128 27.44 7.53 -4.90
N ALA A 129 26.54 8.34 -4.34
CA ALA A 129 26.39 9.75 -4.72
C ALA A 129 27.53 10.60 -4.10
N PRO A 130 28.41 11.23 -4.90
CA PRO A 130 29.64 11.85 -4.40
C PRO A 130 29.42 13.10 -3.54
N GLU A 131 28.27 13.76 -3.66
CA GLU A 131 27.91 14.96 -2.90
C GLU A 131 26.97 14.65 -1.72
N VAL A 132 26.76 13.37 -1.41
CA VAL A 132 25.91 12.90 -0.32
C VAL A 132 26.77 12.16 0.71
N ASP A 133 26.64 12.51 1.99
CA ASP A 133 27.39 11.89 3.08
C ASP A 133 26.44 11.03 3.93
N LEU A 134 26.21 9.77 3.50
CA LEU A 134 25.40 8.80 4.23
C LEU A 134 26.19 8.21 5.40
N ARG A 135 25.69 8.35 6.63
CA ARG A 135 26.45 8.05 7.86
C ARG A 135 25.82 7.00 8.77
N VAL A 136 24.51 6.84 8.73
CA VAL A 136 23.79 5.91 9.61
C VAL A 136 22.50 5.44 8.96
N LEU A 137 22.16 4.17 9.23
CA LEU A 137 20.90 3.57 8.84
C LEU A 137 20.02 3.38 10.08
N LEU A 138 18.74 3.70 9.95
CA LEU A 138 17.71 3.47 10.95
C LEU A 138 16.73 2.44 10.37
N SER A 139 16.38 1.43 11.14
CA SER A 139 15.47 0.36 10.68
C SER A 139 14.17 0.32 11.49
N PRO A 140 13.01 0.10 10.85
CA PRO A 140 11.71 0.05 11.51
C PRO A 140 11.41 -1.35 12.07
N GLU A 141 10.13 -1.65 12.32
CA GLU A 141 9.63 -3.01 12.54
C GLU A 141 10.08 -3.97 11.42
N HIS A 142 10.37 -5.22 11.78
CA HIS A 142 10.96 -6.26 10.94
C HIS A 142 12.44 -6.05 10.55
N GLY A 143 13.05 -4.94 10.99
CA GLY A 143 14.45 -4.62 10.79
C GLY A 143 14.81 -4.26 9.36
N PHE A 144 16.11 -4.09 9.10
CA PHE A 144 16.61 -3.62 7.80
C PHE A 144 16.32 -4.60 6.63
N GLY A 145 16.31 -5.91 6.89
CA GLY A 145 16.02 -6.93 5.87
C GLY A 145 14.55 -7.36 5.75
N GLY A 146 13.71 -7.02 6.74
CA GLY A 146 12.27 -7.31 6.72
C GLY A 146 11.86 -8.77 6.75
N HIS A 147 12.73 -9.67 7.22
CA HIS A 147 12.49 -11.11 7.24
C HIS A 147 12.08 -11.67 8.61
N SER A 148 11.95 -10.82 9.63
CA SER A 148 11.72 -11.22 11.02
C SER A 148 10.42 -10.64 11.57
N ASP A 149 9.62 -11.48 12.21
CA ASP A 149 8.50 -11.03 13.07
C ASP A 149 8.97 -10.77 14.53
N GLU A 150 10.24 -11.06 14.82
CA GLU A 150 10.88 -10.79 16.11
C GLU A 150 11.74 -9.52 16.08
N PHE A 151 12.13 -9.05 17.27
CA PHE A 151 13.08 -7.96 17.46
C PHE A 151 14.39 -8.22 16.70
N VAL A 152 14.77 -7.27 15.84
CA VAL A 152 16.07 -7.26 15.17
C VAL A 152 16.98 -6.25 15.86
N PRO A 153 18.14 -6.67 16.41
CA PRO A 153 19.06 -5.77 17.10
C PRO A 153 19.86 -4.89 16.13
N ASP A 154 20.58 -3.92 16.69
CA ASP A 154 21.56 -3.11 15.97
C ASP A 154 22.59 -3.97 15.25
N ALA A 155 23.05 -3.48 14.10
CA ALA A 155 23.96 -4.21 13.22
C ALA A 155 24.90 -3.26 12.47
N ARG A 156 25.65 -3.81 11.53
CA ARG A 156 26.38 -3.05 10.50
C ARG A 156 25.95 -3.53 9.13
N GLU A 157 25.79 -2.59 8.22
CA GLU A 157 25.50 -2.90 6.83
C GLU A 157 26.74 -3.58 6.20
N PRO A 158 26.61 -4.77 5.61
CA PRO A 158 27.76 -5.59 5.18
C PRO A 158 28.70 -4.93 4.17
N GLU A 159 28.21 -4.10 3.25
CA GLU A 159 29.01 -3.58 2.13
C GLU A 159 29.68 -2.24 2.45
N THR A 160 28.95 -1.34 3.09
CA THR A 160 29.35 0.02 3.45
C THR A 160 29.97 0.10 4.85
N GLY A 161 29.67 -0.88 5.71
CA GLY A 161 30.07 -0.89 7.12
C GLY A 161 29.30 0.11 7.99
N LEU A 162 28.27 0.78 7.46
CA LEU A 162 27.46 1.75 8.18
C LEU A 162 26.77 1.14 9.40
N PRO A 163 26.68 1.86 10.54
CA PRO A 163 25.87 1.41 11.65
C PRO A 163 24.40 1.36 11.26
N ILE A 164 23.72 0.27 11.64
CA ILE A 164 22.26 0.11 11.55
C ILE A 164 21.72 0.12 12.98
N TYR A 165 20.85 1.08 13.29
CA TYR A 165 20.14 1.14 14.56
C TYR A 165 18.69 0.68 14.41
N SER A 166 18.24 -0.17 15.32
CA SER A 166 16.85 -0.64 15.37
C SER A 166 15.97 0.35 16.13
N LEU A 167 14.92 0.84 15.46
CA LEU A 167 13.89 1.68 16.07
C LEU A 167 12.65 0.88 16.47
N TYR A 168 12.78 -0.43 16.58
CA TYR A 168 11.72 -1.31 17.00
C TYR A 168 12.23 -2.19 18.13
N GLY A 169 11.75 -2.01 19.36
CA GLY A 169 12.12 -2.85 20.49
C GLY A 169 11.30 -2.56 21.75
N PRO A 170 11.60 -3.25 22.87
CA PRO A 170 10.84 -3.12 24.11
C PRO A 170 10.87 -1.71 24.70
N THR A 171 11.97 -0.98 24.46
CA THR A 171 12.24 0.34 25.05
C THR A 171 12.63 1.41 24.03
N ILE A 172 12.77 1.05 22.75
CA ILE A 172 13.22 1.97 21.69
C ILE A 172 12.23 2.01 20.52
N ARG A 173 11.78 3.23 20.23
CA ARG A 173 10.88 3.58 19.11
C ARG A 173 11.27 4.89 18.42
N ARG A 174 12.25 5.59 18.98
CA ARG A 174 12.73 6.91 18.60
C ARG A 174 14.26 6.85 18.54
N PRO A 175 14.91 7.46 17.55
CA PRO A 175 16.37 7.55 17.53
C PRO A 175 16.85 8.39 18.72
N THR A 176 17.98 8.03 19.31
CA THR A 176 18.60 8.80 20.40
C THR A 176 19.48 9.93 19.85
N ALA A 177 19.83 10.90 20.71
CA ALA A 177 20.75 11.98 20.32
C ALA A 177 22.11 11.45 19.86
N GLU A 178 22.60 10.35 20.46
CA GLU A 178 23.84 9.70 20.07
C GLU A 178 23.75 9.08 18.67
N MET A 179 22.61 8.49 18.31
CA MET A 179 22.39 7.93 16.96
C MET A 179 22.36 9.02 15.89
N LEU A 180 21.92 10.23 16.26
CA LEU A 180 21.82 11.39 15.36
C LEU A 180 23.05 12.30 15.43
N ALA A 181 24.11 11.92 16.15
CA ALA A 181 25.28 12.76 16.34
C ALA A 181 25.99 13.05 15.01
N GLY A 182 26.07 14.32 14.64
CA GLY A 182 26.71 14.76 13.40
C GLY A 182 25.88 14.52 12.13
N ILE A 183 24.59 14.25 12.27
CA ILE A 183 23.58 14.25 11.21
C ILE A 183 22.95 15.64 11.12
N ASP A 184 22.60 16.08 9.92
CA ASP A 184 21.82 17.31 9.69
C ASP A 184 20.49 17.05 8.95
N THR A 185 20.39 15.91 8.26
CA THR A 185 19.24 15.53 7.45
C THR A 185 18.87 14.08 7.69
N ILE A 186 17.58 13.79 7.89
CA ILE A 186 17.05 12.43 7.90
C ILE A 186 16.25 12.19 6.62
N VAL A 187 16.66 11.19 5.84
CA VAL A 187 15.93 10.72 4.66
C VAL A 187 15.06 9.53 5.08
N ILE A 188 13.81 9.48 4.61
CA ILE A 188 12.86 8.41 4.92
C ILE A 188 12.40 7.77 3.62
N ASP A 189 12.60 6.46 3.50
CA ASP A 189 12.20 5.69 2.34
C ASP A 189 11.68 4.29 2.74
N LEU A 190 10.36 4.16 2.85
CA LEU A 190 9.67 2.96 3.33
C LEU A 190 8.37 2.74 2.54
N GLN A 191 8.14 1.51 2.07
CA GLN A 191 6.85 1.11 1.51
C GLN A 191 5.87 0.76 2.64
N ASP A 192 4.82 1.57 2.79
CA ASP A 192 3.71 1.35 3.71
C ASP A 192 2.65 0.39 3.12
N ALA A 193 1.73 -0.09 3.96
CA ALA A 193 0.60 -0.97 3.60
C ALA A 193 -0.74 -0.25 3.36
N GLY A 194 -0.81 1.08 3.54
CA GLY A 194 -2.02 1.89 3.40
C GLY A 194 -3.04 1.72 4.53
N THR A 195 -2.60 1.17 5.66
CA THR A 195 -3.44 0.78 6.80
C THR A 195 -2.89 1.38 8.09
N ARG A 196 -3.76 2.02 8.89
CA ARG A 196 -3.40 2.77 10.12
C ARG A 196 -2.53 2.00 11.11
N PHE A 197 -2.79 0.71 11.29
CA PHE A 197 -2.06 -0.13 12.25
C PHE A 197 -0.81 -0.79 11.71
N TYR A 198 -0.47 -0.56 10.43
CA TYR A 198 0.87 -0.80 9.92
C TYR A 198 1.80 0.29 10.43
N THR A 199 2.95 -0.07 11.01
CA THR A 199 3.61 0.83 11.98
C THR A 199 4.72 1.71 11.39
N TYR A 200 4.96 1.61 10.08
CA TYR A 200 5.97 2.42 9.40
C TYR A 200 5.66 3.92 9.42
N PRO A 201 4.41 4.37 9.17
CA PRO A 201 4.04 5.77 9.36
C PRO A 201 4.24 6.28 10.80
N ALA A 202 3.98 5.46 11.82
CA ALA A 202 4.23 5.83 13.21
C ALA A 202 5.73 5.97 13.50
N THR A 203 6.55 5.06 12.94
CA THR A 203 8.01 5.14 13.03
C THR A 203 8.56 6.40 12.36
N MET A 204 8.07 6.73 11.16
CA MET A 204 8.37 7.98 10.47
C MET A 204 8.02 9.20 11.34
N ALA A 205 6.82 9.24 11.91
CA ALA A 205 6.40 10.38 12.72
C ALA A 205 7.24 10.56 13.99
N TYR A 206 7.59 9.48 14.67
CA TYR A 206 8.51 9.50 15.80
C TYR A 206 9.92 9.98 15.42
N VAL A 207 10.40 9.64 14.22
CA VAL A 207 11.64 10.19 13.68
C VAL A 207 11.52 11.68 13.38
N MET A 208 10.38 12.14 12.84
CA MET A 208 10.11 13.56 12.60
C MET A 208 10.07 14.38 13.90
N GLU A 209 9.45 13.86 14.97
CA GLU A 209 9.48 14.45 16.31
C GLU A 209 10.93 14.64 16.81
N MET A 210 11.75 13.59 16.67
CA MET A 210 13.15 13.65 17.08
C MET A 210 13.97 14.59 16.20
N ALA A 211 13.72 14.63 14.90
CA ALA A 211 14.37 15.57 14.00
C ALA A 211 14.06 17.03 14.36
N SER A 212 12.79 17.35 14.61
CA SER A 212 12.35 18.69 15.04
C SER A 212 13.07 19.13 16.32
N THR A 213 13.10 18.28 17.35
CA THR A 213 13.78 18.60 18.63
C THR A 213 15.29 18.82 18.50
N HIS A 214 15.92 18.29 17.45
CA HIS A 214 17.35 18.42 17.18
C HIS A 214 17.67 19.43 16.07
N GLY A 215 16.66 20.11 15.51
CA GLY A 215 16.84 21.07 14.40
C GLY A 215 17.32 20.42 13.11
N LEU A 216 16.95 19.16 12.88
CA LEU A 216 17.29 18.41 11.66
C LEU A 216 16.21 18.59 10.60
N ARG A 217 16.63 18.59 9.34
CA ARG A 217 15.72 18.52 8.19
C ARG A 217 15.25 17.08 7.97
N VAL A 218 14.02 16.89 7.53
CA VAL A 218 13.48 15.59 7.09
C VAL A 218 13.15 15.63 5.61
N VAL A 219 13.59 14.63 4.86
CA VAL A 219 13.25 14.43 3.45
C VAL A 219 12.54 13.09 3.30
N VAL A 220 11.27 13.11 2.93
CA VAL A 220 10.50 11.88 2.67
C VAL A 220 10.53 11.57 1.18
N LEU A 221 11.04 10.38 0.83
CA LEU A 221 10.96 9.84 -0.52
C LEU A 221 9.61 9.14 -0.64
N ASP A 222 8.67 9.80 -1.32
CA ASP A 222 7.30 9.32 -1.32
C ASP A 222 7.15 7.98 -2.07
N ARG A 223 6.16 7.18 -1.66
CA ARG A 223 5.84 5.87 -2.24
C ARG A 223 4.34 5.71 -2.44
N PRO A 224 3.90 4.99 -3.49
CA PRO A 224 2.47 4.73 -3.70
C PRO A 224 1.82 4.09 -2.48
N ASN A 225 0.62 4.54 -2.13
CA ASN A 225 -0.24 3.76 -1.25
C ASN A 225 -0.67 2.50 -2.01
N PRO A 226 -0.38 1.28 -1.51
CA PRO A 226 -0.57 0.07 -2.31
C PRO A 226 -2.04 -0.31 -2.50
N ILE A 227 -2.91 0.25 -1.66
CA ILE A 227 -4.36 0.05 -1.70
C ILE A 227 -5.07 1.36 -2.05
N THR A 228 -4.53 2.08 -3.04
CA THR A 228 -5.05 3.33 -3.61
C THR A 228 -5.12 4.51 -2.63
N GLY A 229 -5.25 5.72 -3.18
CA GLY A 229 -5.47 6.97 -2.46
C GLY A 229 -6.90 7.52 -2.55
N ASP A 230 -7.80 6.87 -3.26
CA ASP A 230 -9.20 7.29 -3.40
C ASP A 230 -10.16 6.57 -2.44
N GLY A 231 -9.71 5.48 -1.81
CA GLY A 231 -10.45 4.75 -0.78
C GLY A 231 -10.13 5.24 0.64
N VAL A 232 -11.18 5.59 1.40
CA VAL A 232 -11.10 5.94 2.81
C VAL A 232 -12.17 5.17 3.58
N GLU A 233 -11.76 4.29 4.49
CA GLU A 233 -12.66 3.30 5.11
C GLU A 233 -12.34 3.01 6.57
N GLY A 234 -13.38 2.63 7.33
CA GLY A 234 -13.28 2.25 8.73
C GLY A 234 -13.46 3.43 9.71
N PRO A 235 -13.63 3.13 11.01
CA PRO A 235 -13.82 4.15 12.02
C PRO A 235 -12.53 4.96 12.26
N MET A 236 -12.70 6.22 12.65
CA MET A 236 -11.63 7.03 13.22
C MET A 236 -11.08 6.38 14.48
N LEU A 237 -9.81 6.64 14.79
CA LEU A 237 -9.21 6.21 16.06
C LEU A 237 -9.63 7.18 17.17
N ASP A 238 -10.07 6.62 18.31
CA ASP A 238 -10.35 7.40 19.51
C ASP A 238 -9.05 7.99 20.09
N ASP A 239 -9.11 9.21 20.63
CA ASP A 239 -7.92 9.95 21.08
C ASP A 239 -7.15 9.23 22.19
N ASP A 240 -7.83 8.47 23.04
CA ASP A 240 -7.23 7.68 24.12
C ASP A 240 -6.56 6.38 23.64
N ALA A 241 -6.80 5.99 22.39
CA ALA A 241 -6.18 4.85 21.73
C ALA A 241 -4.98 5.22 20.83
N ILE A 242 -4.62 6.51 20.75
CA ILE A 242 -3.45 6.97 19.97
C ILE A 242 -2.17 6.34 20.52
N GLY A 243 -1.36 5.77 19.64
CA GLY A 243 -0.15 5.06 20.00
C GLY A 243 0.63 4.56 18.78
N PHE A 244 1.48 3.54 18.98
CA PHE A 244 2.38 3.07 17.93
C PHE A 244 1.66 2.39 16.75
N THR A 245 0.50 1.76 16.98
CA THR A 245 -0.35 1.16 15.94
C THR A 245 -1.44 2.14 15.44
N GLY A 246 -1.27 3.43 15.69
CA GLY A 246 -2.23 4.46 15.33
C GLY A 246 -1.77 5.83 15.82
N TYR A 247 -0.86 6.45 15.07
CA TYR A 247 -0.15 7.66 15.50
C TYR A 247 -1.04 8.92 15.61
N ALA A 248 -2.14 8.96 14.84
CA ALA A 248 -3.09 10.07 14.84
C ALA A 248 -4.52 9.55 14.69
N SER A 249 -5.51 10.41 14.99
CA SER A 249 -6.90 10.11 14.71
C SER A 249 -7.13 10.06 13.20
N MET A 250 -7.24 8.86 12.66
CA MET A 250 -7.40 8.59 11.23
C MET A 250 -8.18 7.29 10.99
N PRO A 251 -8.83 7.12 9.84
CA PRO A 251 -9.56 5.89 9.52
C PRO A 251 -8.60 4.71 9.32
N ILE A 252 -9.13 3.48 9.29
CA ILE A 252 -8.31 2.27 9.14
C ILE A 252 -7.58 2.25 7.79
N ARG A 253 -8.32 2.41 6.69
CA ARG A 253 -7.75 2.67 5.36
C ARG A 253 -7.77 4.18 5.16
N HIS A 254 -6.60 4.79 5.13
CA HIS A 254 -6.47 6.24 5.15
C HIS A 254 -6.35 6.87 3.77
N GLY A 255 -5.98 6.09 2.75
CA GLY A 255 -5.89 6.56 1.37
C GLY A 255 -4.82 7.64 1.15
N LEU A 256 -3.77 7.71 1.97
CA LEU A 256 -2.70 8.70 1.84
C LEU A 256 -1.38 8.01 1.51
N THR A 257 -0.52 8.66 0.74
CA THR A 257 0.88 8.23 0.58
C THR A 257 1.67 8.50 1.87
N ILE A 258 2.87 7.93 1.99
CA ILE A 258 3.71 8.17 3.17
C ILE A 258 4.16 9.64 3.25
N GLY A 259 4.38 10.31 2.11
CA GLY A 259 4.65 11.75 2.04
C GLY A 259 3.44 12.59 2.45
N GLU A 260 2.24 12.24 2.00
CA GLU A 260 1.00 12.90 2.43
C GLU A 260 0.75 12.73 3.94
N LEU A 261 1.02 11.54 4.48
CA LEU A 261 0.98 11.29 5.93
C LEU A 261 2.02 12.12 6.68
N ALA A 262 3.24 12.26 6.18
CA ALA A 262 4.26 13.09 6.80
C ALA A 262 3.78 14.54 6.91
N ARG A 263 3.21 15.10 5.83
CA ARG A 263 2.66 16.46 5.85
C ARG A 263 1.51 16.58 6.87
N LEU A 264 0.55 15.64 6.82
CA LEU A 264 -0.57 15.59 7.77
C LEU A 264 -0.08 15.55 9.22
N PHE A 265 0.89 14.70 9.54
CA PHE A 265 1.42 14.57 10.89
C PHE A 265 2.21 15.81 11.31
N ASN A 266 2.97 16.41 10.40
CA ASN A 266 3.71 17.63 10.74
C ASN A 266 2.80 18.78 11.16
N ASP A 267 1.67 18.93 10.45
CA ASP A 267 0.69 20.00 10.67
C ASP A 267 -0.25 19.69 11.84
N GLU A 268 -0.94 18.53 11.83
CA GLU A 268 -1.99 18.20 12.81
C GLU A 268 -1.44 17.79 14.19
N ARG A 269 -0.14 17.46 14.27
CA ARG A 269 0.53 17.14 15.55
C ARG A 269 1.52 18.21 15.99
N ASP A 270 1.57 19.34 15.27
CA ASP A 270 2.45 20.48 15.57
C ASP A 270 3.92 20.03 15.76
N ILE A 271 4.40 19.14 14.88
CA ILE A 271 5.78 18.62 14.98
C ILE A 271 6.78 19.72 14.64
N GLY A 272 6.48 20.54 13.62
CA GLY A 272 7.28 21.70 13.25
C GLY A 272 8.66 21.37 12.66
N VAL A 273 8.84 20.18 12.07
CA VAL A 273 10.12 19.83 11.41
C VAL A 273 10.23 20.54 10.04
N GLU A 274 11.45 20.88 9.63
CA GLU A 274 11.73 21.28 8.25
C GLU A 274 11.52 20.06 7.34
N LEU A 275 10.33 19.96 6.75
CA LEU A 275 9.89 18.83 5.94
C LEU A 275 9.99 19.15 4.44
N ASP A 276 10.71 18.30 3.72
CA ASP A 276 10.71 18.22 2.26
C ASP A 276 10.16 16.86 1.82
N ILE A 277 9.33 16.86 0.78
CA ILE A 277 8.75 15.64 0.22
C ILE A 277 9.19 15.56 -1.24
N VAL A 278 9.85 14.47 -1.60
CA VAL A 278 10.12 14.12 -2.99
C VAL A 278 8.90 13.38 -3.52
N GLU A 279 7.97 14.15 -4.08
CA GLU A 279 6.68 13.67 -4.57
C GLU A 279 6.83 12.67 -5.73
N LEU A 280 5.92 11.69 -5.78
CA LEU A 280 5.79 10.73 -6.88
C LEU A 280 5.55 11.44 -8.21
N LYS A 281 6.06 10.87 -9.32
CA LYS A 281 5.64 11.26 -10.67
C LYS A 281 4.83 10.14 -11.32
N GLY A 282 3.74 10.50 -11.99
CA GLY A 282 2.88 9.56 -12.72
C GLY A 282 1.86 8.81 -11.86
N TRP A 283 1.99 8.79 -10.53
CA TRP A 283 0.99 8.17 -9.67
C TRP A 283 -0.33 8.95 -9.65
N GLN A 284 -1.44 8.23 -9.69
CA GLN A 284 -2.79 8.76 -9.52
C GLN A 284 -3.46 8.01 -8.37
N ARG A 285 -4.37 8.70 -7.68
CA ARG A 285 -4.99 8.19 -6.45
C ARG A 285 -5.80 6.92 -6.65
N ASP A 286 -6.28 6.66 -7.86
CA ASP A 286 -7.07 5.48 -8.19
C ASP A 286 -6.22 4.31 -8.74
N LEU A 287 -4.89 4.44 -8.75
CA LEU A 287 -3.99 3.35 -9.14
C LEU A 287 -3.79 2.36 -7.99
N TRP A 288 -3.99 1.08 -8.29
CA TRP A 288 -3.52 -0.01 -7.46
C TRP A 288 -2.02 -0.19 -7.61
N PHE A 289 -1.36 -0.80 -6.62
CA PHE A 289 0.09 -1.00 -6.69
C PHE A 289 0.52 -1.77 -7.94
N ASP A 290 -0.22 -2.82 -8.31
CA ASP A 290 0.06 -3.68 -9.46
C ASP A 290 -0.20 -3.01 -10.82
N GLU A 291 -0.69 -1.77 -10.83
CA GLU A 291 -0.81 -0.90 -12.01
C GLU A 291 0.38 0.06 -12.16
N THR A 292 1.19 0.27 -11.12
CA THR A 292 2.29 1.26 -11.13
C THR A 292 3.53 0.83 -11.94
N GLY A 293 3.59 -0.43 -12.35
CA GLY A 293 4.79 -1.03 -12.96
C GLY A 293 5.96 -1.24 -11.99
N LEU A 294 5.83 -0.86 -10.71
CA LEU A 294 6.87 -1.05 -9.70
C LEU A 294 6.91 -2.50 -9.21
N PRO A 295 8.09 -3.02 -8.86
CA PRO A 295 8.20 -4.34 -8.24
C PRO A 295 7.61 -4.32 -6.82
N TRP A 296 6.82 -5.33 -6.49
CA TRP A 296 6.39 -5.56 -5.11
C TRP A 296 7.52 -6.23 -4.34
N ILE A 297 7.98 -5.57 -3.27
CA ILE A 297 8.90 -6.13 -2.28
C ILE A 297 8.12 -6.24 -0.98
N ASP A 298 8.06 -7.44 -0.41
CA ASP A 298 7.35 -7.74 0.82
C ASP A 298 7.78 -6.77 1.93
N PRO A 299 6.90 -5.87 2.42
CA PRO A 299 7.26 -4.93 3.46
C PRO A 299 7.35 -5.62 4.84
N SER A 300 6.69 -6.76 5.03
CA SER A 300 6.83 -7.62 6.21
C SER A 300 6.80 -9.10 5.85
N PRO A 301 7.23 -10.01 6.76
CA PRO A 301 7.22 -11.46 6.50
C PRO A 301 5.85 -12.04 6.16
N ASN A 302 4.76 -11.37 6.56
CA ASN A 302 3.39 -11.84 6.39
C ASN A 302 2.59 -11.07 5.33
N LEU A 303 3.12 -9.94 4.81
CA LEU A 303 2.50 -9.16 3.73
C LEU A 303 3.22 -9.39 2.39
N ARG A 304 3.05 -10.58 1.81
CA ARG A 304 3.83 -11.07 0.66
C ARG A 304 3.27 -10.73 -0.72
N THR A 305 2.09 -10.14 -0.76
CA THR A 305 1.39 -9.83 -2.01
C THR A 305 0.55 -8.57 -1.87
N VAL A 306 0.32 -7.87 -2.98
CA VAL A 306 -0.62 -6.75 -3.05
C VAL A 306 -2.02 -7.20 -2.58
N THR A 307 -2.47 -8.40 -2.94
CA THR A 307 -3.75 -8.95 -2.45
C THR A 307 -3.83 -9.00 -0.93
N GLN A 308 -2.74 -9.38 -0.24
CA GLN A 308 -2.72 -9.35 1.22
C GLN A 308 -2.79 -7.92 1.75
N ALA A 309 -2.14 -6.94 1.10
CA ALA A 309 -2.30 -5.53 1.46
C ALA A 309 -3.75 -5.06 1.33
N VAL A 310 -4.48 -5.49 0.29
CA VAL A 310 -5.93 -5.18 0.13
C VAL A 310 -6.77 -5.76 1.27
N LEU A 311 -6.45 -6.97 1.73
CA LEU A 311 -7.23 -7.64 2.78
C LEU A 311 -6.83 -7.19 4.20
N TYR A 312 -5.60 -6.70 4.38
CA TYR A 312 -5.02 -6.37 5.67
C TYR A 312 -5.84 -5.37 6.51
N PRO A 313 -6.44 -4.29 5.96
CA PRO A 313 -7.36 -3.43 6.72
C PRO A 313 -8.48 -4.17 7.45
N GLY A 314 -9.01 -5.24 6.84
CA GLY A 314 -10.09 -6.04 7.42
C GLY A 314 -9.58 -7.19 8.29
N ILE A 315 -8.55 -7.91 7.85
CA ILE A 315 -7.99 -9.06 8.56
C ILE A 315 -7.21 -8.63 9.80
N GLY A 316 -6.44 -7.54 9.73
CA GLY A 316 -5.68 -7.03 10.88
C GLY A 316 -6.59 -6.63 12.06
N ALA A 317 -7.83 -6.21 11.78
CA ALA A 317 -8.79 -5.84 12.83
C ALA A 317 -9.20 -7.03 13.72
N ILE A 318 -9.04 -8.27 13.27
CA ILE A 318 -9.35 -9.48 14.04
C ILE A 318 -8.11 -10.14 14.68
N GLU A 319 -6.91 -9.58 14.51
CA GLU A 319 -5.68 -10.05 15.18
C GLU A 319 -5.78 -9.99 16.72
N ALA A 320 -6.59 -9.08 17.26
CA ALA A 320 -6.87 -8.98 18.69
C ALA A 320 -7.85 -10.05 19.23
N THR A 321 -8.24 -11.02 18.38
CA THR A 321 -9.14 -12.12 18.76
C THR A 321 -8.36 -13.42 18.98
N ASN A 322 -9.07 -14.51 19.31
CA ASN A 322 -8.49 -15.84 19.42
C ASN A 322 -8.52 -16.65 18.10
N LEU A 323 -8.81 -15.99 16.97
CA LEU A 323 -8.82 -16.61 15.66
C LEU A 323 -7.43 -16.56 15.03
N SER A 324 -7.04 -17.63 14.35
CA SER A 324 -5.87 -17.59 13.46
C SER A 324 -6.24 -16.83 12.21
N VAL A 325 -5.33 -15.96 11.77
CA VAL A 325 -5.46 -15.14 10.57
C VAL A 325 -4.27 -15.31 9.65
#